data_AF-A0A450YVX1-F1
#
_entry.id   AF-A0A450YVX1-F1
#
_cell.length_a   1.000
_cell.length_b   1.000
_cell.length_c   1.000
_cell.angle_alpha   90.00
_cell.angle_beta   90.00
_cell.angle_gamma   90.00
#
_symmetry.space_group_name_H-M   'P 1'
#
loop_
_entity.id
_entity.type
_entity.pdbx_description
1 polymer ?
#
loop_
_entity_poly.entity_id
_entity_poly.type
_entity_poly.pdbx_seq_one_letter_code
_entity_poly.pdbx_strand_id
1 'polypeptide(L)' 'MKEKVYLDSTIPSYHFGRRESLAVFADITRQWWWEMAGEYELFISGAVCVFRRIVTAHSKPS' A
#
# COMPACT_ATOMS: atom_id res chain seq x y z
N MET A 1 5.78 12.24 -20.63
CA MET A 1 4.80 12.30 -19.52
C MET A 1 4.77 10.94 -18.86
N LYS A 2 4.71 10.86 -17.53
CA LYS A 2 4.60 9.58 -16.82
C LYS A 2 3.17 9.06 -16.93
N GLU A 3 3.00 7.75 -16.94
CA GLU A 3 1.68 7.13 -16.90
C GLU A 3 1.04 7.34 -15.52
N LYS A 4 -0.28 7.59 -15.51
CA LYS A 4 -1.04 7.85 -14.29
C LYS A 4 -1.61 6.55 -13.76
N VAL A 5 -1.25 6.18 -12.55
CA VAL A 5 -1.71 4.94 -11.91
C VAL A 5 -2.43 5.28 -10.62
N TYR A 6 -3.60 4.66 -10.44
CA TYR A 6 -4.38 4.78 -9.22
C TYR A 6 -4.13 3.58 -8.32
N LEU A 7 -3.74 3.84 -7.07
CA LEU A 7 -3.47 2.81 -6.09
C LEU A 7 -4.79 2.35 -5.44
N ASP A 8 -5.06 1.06 -5.56
CA ASP A 8 -6.11 0.41 -4.81
C ASP A 8 -5.77 0.29 -3.31
N SER A 9 -6.81 0.17 -2.48
CA SER A 9 -6.70 -0.03 -1.03
C SER A 9 -5.82 -1.21 -0.60
N THR A 10 -5.70 -2.22 -1.45
CA THR A 10 -4.86 -3.40 -1.22
C THR A 10 -3.36 -3.07 -1.23
N ILE A 11 -2.92 -2.10 -2.04
CA ILE A 11 -1.49 -1.76 -2.17
C ILE A 11 -0.91 -1.24 -0.84
N PRO A 12 -1.47 -0.22 -0.18
CA PRO A 12 -1.02 0.16 1.16
C PRO A 12 -1.21 -0.95 2.20
N SER A 13 -2.26 -1.77 2.06
CA SER A 13 -2.55 -2.85 3.00
C SER A 13 -1.50 -3.96 2.96
N TYR A 14 -0.94 -4.28 1.80
CA TYR A 14 0.16 -5.23 1.66
C TYR A 14 1.50 -4.59 2.01
N HIS A 15 1.73 -3.35 1.55
CA HIS A 15 3.00 -2.66 1.78
C HIS A 15 3.33 -2.50 3.27
N PHE A 16 2.33 -2.10 4.09
CA PHE A 16 2.48 -1.91 5.53
C PHE A 16 2.01 -3.09 6.40
N GLY A 17 1.31 -4.05 5.81
CA GLY A 17 0.80 -5.22 6.53
C GLY A 17 1.91 -6.18 7.00
N ARG A 18 1.65 -6.90 8.09
CA ARG A 18 2.52 -7.94 8.67
C ARG A 18 1.83 -9.30 8.82
N ARG A 19 0.75 -9.52 8.07
CA ARG A 19 -0.01 -10.78 8.10
C ARG A 19 0.80 -11.86 7.38
N GLU A 20 1.22 -12.90 8.09
CA GLU A 20 2.04 -13.98 7.52
C GLU A 20 1.38 -14.64 6.31
N SER A 21 0.05 -14.83 6.36
CA SER A 21 -0.74 -15.39 5.26
C SER A 21 -0.66 -14.58 3.96
N LEU A 22 -0.16 -13.34 4.01
CA LEU A 22 -0.06 -12.40 2.88
C LEU A 22 1.38 -11.96 2.63
N ALA A 23 2.38 -12.63 3.21
CA ALA A 23 3.79 -12.24 3.10
C ALA A 23 4.26 -12.11 1.65
N VAL A 24 3.90 -13.08 0.79
CA VAL A 24 4.25 -13.05 -0.65
C VAL A 24 3.74 -11.78 -1.33
N PHE A 25 2.50 -11.37 -1.06
CA PHE A 25 1.94 -10.15 -1.65
C PHE A 25 2.59 -8.89 -1.07
N ALA A 26 2.95 -8.89 0.21
CA ALA A 26 3.68 -7.80 0.82
C ALA A 26 5.07 -7.62 0.18
N ASP A 27 5.78 -8.72 -0.07
CA ASP A 27 7.11 -8.70 -0.68
C ASP A 27 7.06 -8.24 -2.14
N ILE A 28 6.15 -8.79 -2.95
CA ILE A 28 5.93 -8.33 -4.33
C ILE A 28 5.57 -6.84 -4.36
N THR A 29 4.67 -6.40 -3.47
CA THR A 29 4.25 -5.00 -3.41
C THR A 29 5.40 -4.07 -3.04
N ARG A 30 6.28 -4.48 -2.11
CA ARG A 30 7.46 -3.69 -1.72
C ARG A 30 8.51 -3.64 -2.82
N GLN A 31 8.75 -4.77 -3.50
CA GLN A 31 9.68 -4.83 -4.61
C GLN A 31 9.22 -3.90 -5.75
N TRP A 32 7.96 -4.02 -6.17
CA TRP A 32 7.39 -3.12 -7.17
C TRP A 32 7.48 -1.65 -6.74
N TRP A 33 7.24 -1.35 -5.46
CA TRP A 33 7.34 0.01 -4.95
C TRP A 33 8.76 0.59 -5.08
N TRP A 34 9.81 -0.20 -4.85
CA TRP A 34 11.20 0.24 -5.02
C TRP A 34 11.66 0.32 -6.46
N GLU A 35 11.25 -0.62 -7.29
CA GLU A 35 11.74 -0.70 -8.67
C GLU A 35 10.95 0.21 -9.62
N MET A 36 9.64 0.35 -9.41
CA MET A 36 8.72 0.86 -10.43
C MET A 36 7.94 2.11 -10.02
N ALA A 37 7.71 2.37 -8.73
CA ALA A 37 6.87 3.51 -8.31
C ALA A 37 7.35 4.85 -8.85
N GLY A 38 8.67 5.01 -9.01
CA GLY A 38 9.30 6.21 -9.56
C GLY A 38 8.96 6.48 -11.03
N GLU A 39 8.54 5.46 -11.79
CA GLU A 39 8.21 5.57 -13.21
C GLU A 39 6.80 6.12 -13.48
N TYR A 40 5.95 6.16 -12.44
CA TYR A 40 4.54 6.54 -12.55
C TYR A 40 4.23 7.85 -11.83
N GLU A 41 3.14 8.49 -12.23
CA GLU A 41 2.45 9.49 -11.43
C GLU A 41 1.36 8.78 -10.61
N LEU A 42 1.60 8.63 -9.30
CA LEU A 42 0.77 7.81 -8.42
C LEU A 42 -0.34 8.64 -7.74
N PHE A 43 -1.56 8.12 -7.79
CA PHE A 43 -2.74 8.72 -7.17
C PHE A 43 -3.37 7.75 -6.17
N ILE A 44 -3.96 8.29 -5.10
CA ILE A 44 -4.67 7.51 -4.09
C ILE A 44 -5.94 8.25 -3.66
N SER A 45 -7.00 7.49 -3.39
CA SER A 45 -8.26 8.08 -2.91
C SER A 45 -8.13 8.57 -1.47
N GLY A 46 -8.89 9.61 -1.12
CA GLY A 46 -9.05 10.04 0.28
C GLY A 46 -9.59 8.91 1.17
N ALA A 47 -10.52 8.10 0.64
CA ALA A 47 -11.09 6.96 1.36
C ALA A 47 -10.04 5.90 1.73
N VAL A 48 -9.11 5.59 0.82
CA VAL A 48 -8.01 4.65 1.06
C VAL A 48 -7.05 5.21 2.12
N CYS A 49 -6.80 6.52 2.11
CA CYS A 49 -5.95 7.18 3.10
C CYS A 49 -6.57 7.12 4.51
N VAL A 50 -7.90 7.26 4.62
CA VAL A 50 -8.65 7.09 5.87
C VAL A 50 -8.65 5.63 6.34
N PHE A 51 -8.80 4.67 5.42
CA PHE A 51 -8.76 3.23 5.74
C PHE A 51 -7.45 2.84 6.46
N ARG A 52 -6.30 3.37 6.00
CA ARG A 52 -5.01 3.19 6.69
C ARG A 52 -5.05 3.66 8.14
N ARG A 53 -5.68 4.80 8.41
CA ARG A 53 -5.74 5.40 9.76
C ARG A 53 -6.52 4.51 10.73
N ILE A 54 -7.60 3.87 10.26
CA ILE A 54 -8.40 2.93 11.04
C ILE A 54 -7.59 1.66 11.35
N VAL A 55 -6.96 1.05 10.33
CA VAL A 55 -6.19 -0.19 10.51
C VAL A 55 -4.98 0.01 11.42
N THR A 56 -4.28 1.14 11.30
CA THR A 56 -3.11 1.43 12.14
C THR A 56 -3.50 1.75 13.59
N ALA A 57 -4.66 2.38 13.82
CA ALA A 57 -5.16 2.67 15.16
C ALA A 57 -5.50 1.38 15.95
N HIS A 58 -6.02 0.36 15.27
CA HIS A 58 -6.34 -0.94 15.88
C HIS A 58 -5.12 -1.86 16.06
N SER A 59 -3.96 -1.48 15.50
CA SER A 59 -2.73 -2.29 15.55
C SER A 59 -1.72 -1.81 16.61
N LYS A 60 -2.05 -0.78 17.39
CA LYS A 60 -1.22 -0.40 18.56
C LYS A 60 -1.54 -1.35 19.71
N PRO A 61 -0.54 -1.98 20.35
CA PRO A 61 -0.77 -2.73 21.57
C PRO A 61 -1.20 -1.76 22.67
N SER A 62 -2.30 -2.10 23.35
CA SER A 62 -2.69 -1.57 24.64
C SER A 62 -1.70 -1.96 25.73
#